data_AF-A0A3S0VGV9-F1
#
_entry.id   AF-A0A3S0VGV9-F1
#
_cell.length_a   1.000
_cell.length_b   1.000
_cell.length_c   1.000
_cell.angle_alpha   90.00
_cell.angle_beta   90.00
_cell.angle_gamma   90.00
#
_symmetry.space_group_name_H-M   'P 1'
#
loop_
_entity.id
_entity.type
_entity.pdbx_description
1 polymer ?
#
loop_
_entity_poly.entity_id
_entity_poly.type
_entity_poly.pdbx_seq_one_letter_code
_entity_poly.pdbx_strand_id
1 'polypeptide(L)'
;MKSTNISEYAEKINYTSLINCYLKEFTNWSRYLGIPKYDKGIAAYLKETPTNLHIRIDFSTIGCDLYIPVVYFSESGRHLFDFPVLMRTLETDEVSELDVYGFMTLTAEYAKEIHPGIDAVNVLERLSNSIDNLTEYLYHSSTVKKRLMIWKCLLLRRNSLLS
;
A
#
# COMPACT_ATOMS: atom_id res chain seq x y z
N MET A 1 14.62 -4.93 14.87
CA MET A 1 13.26 -4.74 14.33
C MET A 1 12.35 -5.70 15.06
N LYS A 2 11.32 -5.19 15.74
CA LYS A 2 10.24 -6.01 16.33
C LYS A 2 9.44 -6.63 15.17
N SER A 3 8.90 -7.84 15.35
CA SER A 3 8.13 -8.58 14.32
C SER A 3 6.99 -7.77 13.71
N THR A 4 6.31 -6.93 14.51
CA THR A 4 5.23 -6.03 14.08
C THR A 4 5.65 -5.12 12.92
N ASN A 5 6.88 -4.59 12.94
CA ASN A 5 7.38 -3.71 11.90
C ASN A 5 7.64 -4.42 10.56
N ILE A 6 7.90 -5.74 10.58
CA ILE A 6 8.14 -6.52 9.35
C ILE A 6 6.80 -6.83 8.66
N SER A 7 5.77 -7.20 9.43
CA SER A 7 4.43 -7.45 8.90
C SER A 7 3.84 -6.20 8.25
N GLU A 8 3.87 -5.06 8.96
CA GLU A 8 3.42 -3.76 8.42
C GLU A 8 4.17 -3.39 7.14
N TYR A 9 5.47 -3.69 7.08
CA TYR A 9 6.28 -3.41 5.89
C TYR A 9 5.92 -4.34 4.72
N ALA A 10 5.68 -5.62 4.98
CA ALA A 10 5.22 -6.57 3.96
C ALA A 10 3.84 -6.16 3.39
N GLU A 11 2.94 -5.71 4.27
CA GLU A 11 1.64 -5.19 3.89
C GLU A 11 1.77 -3.97 2.97
N LYS A 12 2.56 -2.96 3.36
CA LYS A 12 2.79 -1.75 2.54
C LYS A 12 3.41 -2.07 1.17
N ILE A 13 4.30 -3.06 1.08
CA ILE A 13 4.87 -3.52 -0.21
C ILE A 13 3.78 -4.14 -1.09
N ASN A 14 2.94 -5.01 -0.53
CA ASN A 14 1.84 -5.64 -1.26
C ASN A 14 0.83 -4.58 -1.69
N TYR A 15 0.46 -3.65 -0.80
CA TYR A 15 -0.48 -2.59 -1.09
C TYR A 15 0.03 -1.67 -2.20
N THR A 16 1.30 -1.26 -2.15
CA THR A 16 1.94 -0.49 -3.23
C THR A 16 1.91 -1.24 -4.57
N SER A 17 2.16 -2.54 -4.54
CA SER A 17 2.15 -3.37 -5.75
C SER A 17 0.74 -3.48 -6.34
N LEU A 18 -0.26 -3.70 -5.49
CA LEU A 18 -1.67 -3.76 -5.88
C LEU A 18 -2.15 -2.46 -6.52
N ILE A 19 -1.88 -1.32 -5.88
CA ILE A 19 -2.26 -0.02 -6.43
C ILE A 19 -1.56 0.20 -7.78
N ASN A 20 -0.26 -0.09 -7.90
CA ASN A 20 0.44 0.05 -9.17
C ASN A 20 -0.11 -0.86 -10.29
N CYS A 21 -0.58 -2.07 -9.96
CA CYS A 21 -1.25 -2.94 -10.92
C CYS A 21 -2.61 -2.36 -11.31
N TYR A 22 -3.40 -1.93 -10.33
CA TYR A 22 -4.71 -1.31 -10.55
C TYR A 22 -4.63 -0.14 -11.53
N LEU A 23 -3.69 0.78 -11.32
CA LEU A 23 -3.55 1.98 -12.16
C LEU A 23 -3.14 1.67 -13.61
N LYS A 24 -2.58 0.49 -13.88
CA LYS A 24 -2.24 0.03 -15.23
C LYS A 24 -3.42 -0.63 -15.93
N GLU A 25 -4.25 -1.33 -15.16
CA GLU A 25 -5.35 -2.14 -15.68
C GLU A 25 -6.64 -1.34 -15.85
N PHE A 26 -6.88 -0.37 -14.96
CA PHE A 26 -8.10 0.42 -14.93
C PHE A 26 -7.85 1.88 -15.33
N THR A 27 -8.92 2.58 -15.71
CA THR A 27 -8.88 3.98 -16.19
C THR A 27 -9.74 4.94 -15.39
N ASN A 28 -10.49 4.44 -14.40
CA ASN A 28 -11.31 5.22 -13.47
C ASN A 28 -10.47 5.89 -12.36
N TRP A 29 -9.32 6.43 -12.73
CA TRP A 29 -8.45 7.15 -11.80
C TRP A 29 -7.90 8.40 -12.45
N SER A 30 -7.52 9.37 -11.63
CA SER A 30 -6.96 10.64 -12.07
C SER A 30 -5.91 11.16 -11.10
N ARG A 31 -4.99 11.98 -11.62
CA ARG A 31 -4.07 12.74 -10.76
C ARG A 31 -4.84 13.88 -10.11
N TYR A 32 -4.73 13.95 -8.79
CA TYR A 32 -5.34 14.99 -7.99
C TYR A 32 -4.24 15.84 -7.33
N LEU A 33 -4.12 17.09 -7.76
CA LEU A 33 -3.09 18.00 -7.26
C LEU A 33 -3.72 19.11 -6.42
N GLY A 34 -3.20 19.27 -5.22
CA GLY A 34 -3.60 20.33 -4.30
C GLY A 34 -4.74 19.92 -3.36
N ILE A 35 -5.17 20.89 -2.57
CA ILE A 35 -6.20 20.72 -1.54
C ILE A 35 -7.48 21.40 -2.05
N PRO A 36 -8.64 20.73 -2.05
CA PRO A 36 -9.89 21.33 -2.50
C PRO A 36 -10.26 22.54 -1.66
N LYS A 37 -10.69 23.62 -2.31
CA LYS A 37 -11.14 24.84 -1.59
C LYS A 37 -12.57 24.74 -1.08
N TYR A 38 -13.41 23.94 -1.74
CA TYR A 38 -14.85 23.88 -1.51
C TYR A 38 -15.29 22.59 -0.81
N ASP A 39 -14.42 21.59 -0.76
CA ASP A 39 -14.69 20.28 -0.14
C ASP A 39 -13.98 20.21 1.21
N LYS A 40 -14.68 20.62 2.27
CA LYS A 40 -14.06 20.79 3.61
C LYS A 40 -13.65 19.46 4.24
N GLY A 41 -14.39 18.38 3.96
CA GLY A 41 -14.12 17.03 4.47
C GLY A 41 -12.75 16.57 3.99
N ILE A 42 -12.60 16.36 2.68
CA ILE A 42 -11.32 15.94 2.09
C ILE A 42 -10.21 16.94 2.36
N ALA A 43 -10.49 18.24 2.33
CA ALA A 43 -9.46 19.27 2.51
C ALA A 43 -8.79 19.23 3.89
N ALA A 44 -9.50 18.79 4.94
CA ALA A 44 -8.88 18.59 6.25
C ALA A 44 -7.83 17.47 6.18
N TYR A 45 -8.19 16.33 5.58
CA TYR A 45 -7.28 15.18 5.49
C TYR A 45 -6.10 15.42 4.56
N LEU A 46 -6.32 15.99 3.36
CA LEU A 46 -5.23 16.25 2.41
C LEU A 46 -4.25 17.32 2.91
N LYS A 47 -4.58 18.07 3.97
CA LYS A 47 -3.62 18.96 4.65
C LYS A 47 -2.73 18.22 5.63
N GLU A 48 -3.19 17.09 6.16
CA GLU A 48 -2.45 16.26 7.10
C GLU A 48 -1.50 15.30 6.38
N THR A 49 -1.75 15.01 5.10
CA THR A 49 -0.84 14.20 4.29
C THR A 49 0.45 14.98 3.96
N PRO A 50 1.61 14.30 3.92
CA PRO A 50 2.90 14.97 3.72
C PRO A 50 3.13 15.42 2.27
N THR A 51 2.19 15.18 1.36
CA THR A 51 2.34 15.40 -0.07
C THR A 51 1.11 16.12 -0.62
N ASN A 52 1.31 17.03 -1.59
CA ASN A 52 0.20 17.71 -2.27
C ASN A 52 -0.34 16.93 -3.48
N LEU A 53 0.29 15.82 -3.84
CA LEU A 53 -0.06 15.01 -4.99
C LEU A 53 -0.73 13.73 -4.51
N HIS A 54 -1.93 13.48 -5.03
CA HIS A 54 -2.71 12.30 -4.74
C HIS A 54 -3.18 11.65 -6.04
N ILE A 55 -3.50 10.37 -5.97
CA ILE A 55 -4.30 9.70 -6.99
C ILE A 55 -5.72 9.60 -6.45
N ARG A 56 -6.69 10.04 -7.25
CA ARG A 56 -8.10 9.81 -6.98
C ARG A 56 -8.56 8.62 -7.81
N ILE A 57 -9.13 7.61 -7.17
CA ILE A 57 -9.82 6.50 -7.84
C ILE A 57 -11.32 6.71 -7.64
N ASP A 58 -12.06 6.66 -8.75
CA ASP A 58 -13.50 6.86 -8.81
C ASP A 58 -14.21 5.50 -8.71
N PHE A 59 -14.76 5.20 -7.54
CA PHE A 59 -15.65 4.06 -7.32
C PHE A 59 -17.09 4.55 -7.11
N SER A 60 -17.51 5.59 -7.84
CA SER A 60 -18.86 6.15 -7.72
C SER A 60 -19.97 5.14 -7.99
N THR A 61 -19.71 4.10 -8.81
CA THR A 61 -20.65 2.98 -9.02
C THR A 61 -20.87 2.14 -7.76
N ILE A 62 -19.90 2.13 -6.85
CA ILE A 62 -19.95 1.48 -5.53
C ILE A 62 -20.31 2.49 -4.41
N GLY A 63 -20.30 3.79 -4.72
CA GLY A 63 -20.68 4.87 -3.80
C GLY A 63 -19.52 5.45 -2.98
N CYS A 64 -18.26 5.29 -3.43
CA CYS A 64 -17.11 5.88 -2.75
C CYS A 64 -16.04 6.43 -3.72
N ASP A 65 -15.15 7.26 -3.19
CA ASP A 65 -13.93 7.71 -3.85
C ASP A 65 -12.72 7.36 -2.99
N LEU A 66 -11.59 6.99 -3.62
CA LEU A 66 -10.33 6.82 -2.90
C LEU A 66 -9.35 7.94 -3.20
N TYR A 67 -8.57 8.31 -2.19
CA TYR A 67 -7.48 9.27 -2.28
C TYR A 67 -6.20 8.64 -1.75
N ILE A 68 -5.21 8.47 -2.62
CA ILE A 68 -3.95 7.81 -2.33
C ILE A 68 -2.83 8.86 -2.38
N PRO A 69 -2.13 9.14 -1.26
CA PRO A 69 -0.96 10.03 -1.26
C PRO A 69 0.18 9.49 -2.14
N VAL A 70 0.81 10.37 -2.92
CA VAL A 70 1.90 9.99 -3.84
C VAL A 70 3.19 10.67 -3.42
N VAL A 71 4.16 9.86 -2.97
CA VAL A 71 5.54 10.31 -2.69
C VAL A 71 6.31 10.54 -3.99
N TYR A 72 6.14 9.65 -4.97
CA TYR A 72 6.81 9.74 -6.25
C TYR A 72 5.92 9.25 -7.38
N PHE A 73 5.63 10.14 -8.33
CA PHE A 73 4.87 9.81 -9.53
C PHE A 73 5.83 9.47 -10.67
N SER A 74 5.80 8.22 -11.14
CA SER A 74 6.63 7.77 -12.26
C SER A 74 5.84 7.70 -13.56
N GLU A 75 6.41 8.21 -14.65
CA GLU A 75 5.85 8.06 -16.00
C GLU A 75 5.83 6.60 -16.48
N SER A 76 6.68 5.73 -15.92
CA SER A 76 6.70 4.29 -16.23
C SER A 76 5.62 3.46 -15.50
N GLY A 77 4.74 4.10 -14.73
CA GLY A 77 3.68 3.41 -13.97
C GLY A 77 4.19 2.64 -12.75
N ARG A 78 5.34 3.05 -12.20
CA ARG A 78 5.89 2.54 -10.93
C ARG A 78 5.94 3.67 -9.92
N HIS A 79 4.79 3.95 -9.31
CA HIS A 79 4.63 5.03 -8.35
C HIS A 79 5.04 4.56 -6.95
N LEU A 80 5.48 5.52 -6.12
CA LEU A 80 5.63 5.33 -4.69
C LEU A 80 4.52 6.10 -3.98
N PHE A 81 3.86 5.40 -3.07
CA PHE A 81 2.74 5.94 -2.30
C PHE A 81 3.16 6.17 -0.85
N ASP A 82 2.39 7.02 -0.19
CA ASP A 82 2.36 7.06 1.27
C ASP A 82 1.03 6.50 1.77
N PHE A 83 1.01 6.08 3.03
CA PHE A 83 -0.14 5.48 3.67
C PHE A 83 -0.50 6.25 4.95
N PRO A 84 -1.79 6.34 5.33
CA PRO A 84 -2.91 5.53 4.85
C PRO A 84 -3.51 5.98 3.50
N VAL A 85 -4.19 5.05 2.83
CA VAL A 85 -5.13 5.37 1.74
C VAL A 85 -6.43 5.82 2.39
N LEU A 86 -7.05 6.87 1.83
CA LEU A 86 -8.30 7.39 2.34
C LEU A 86 -9.45 6.99 1.43
N MET A 87 -10.56 6.60 2.03
CA MET A 87 -11.84 6.37 1.37
C MET A 87 -12.82 7.45 1.81
N ARG A 88 -13.56 8.00 0.86
CA ARG A 88 -14.70 8.88 1.10
C ARG A 88 -15.98 8.20 0.66
N THR A 89 -16.95 8.10 1.55
CA THR A 89 -18.31 7.68 1.22
C THR A 89 -19.06 8.84 0.60
N LEU A 90 -19.62 8.66 -0.61
CA LEU A 90 -20.28 9.75 -1.34
C LEU A 90 -21.61 10.17 -0.72
N GLU A 91 -22.30 9.26 -0.04
CA GLU A 91 -23.60 9.53 0.60
C GLU A 91 -23.45 10.39 1.86
N THR A 92 -22.50 10.05 2.73
CA THR A 92 -22.35 10.68 4.06
C THR A 92 -21.27 11.75 4.11
N ASP A 93 -20.43 11.84 3.06
CA ASP A 93 -19.22 12.66 3.04
C ASP A 93 -18.20 12.29 4.14
N GLU A 94 -18.33 11.10 4.73
CA GLU A 94 -17.41 10.60 5.73
C GLU A 94 -16.13 10.10 5.09
N VAL A 95 -15.01 10.37 5.74
CA VAL A 95 -13.68 9.94 5.31
C VAL A 95 -13.11 8.97 6.34
N SER A 96 -12.59 7.85 5.87
CA SER A 96 -11.97 6.81 6.68
C SER A 96 -10.70 6.28 6.02
N GLU A 97 -9.87 5.61 6.81
CA GLU A 97 -8.69 4.91 6.29
C GLU A 97 -9.11 3.58 5.65
N LEU A 98 -8.46 3.24 4.54
CA LEU A 98 -8.69 2.01 3.81
C LEU A 98 -7.44 1.13 3.85
N ASP A 99 -7.57 -0.05 4.45
CA ASP A 99 -6.52 -1.06 4.46
C ASP A 99 -6.41 -1.79 3.11
N VAL A 100 -5.40 -2.64 3.00
CA VAL A 100 -5.11 -3.39 1.76
C VAL A 100 -6.24 -4.35 1.37
N TYR A 101 -6.97 -4.90 2.34
CA TYR A 101 -8.04 -5.87 2.10
C TYR A 101 -9.31 -5.16 1.63
N GLY A 102 -9.63 -4.00 2.21
CA GLY A 102 -10.71 -3.12 1.77
C GLY A 102 -10.47 -2.67 0.34
N PHE A 103 -9.24 -2.25 0.00
CA PHE A 103 -8.88 -1.89 -1.38
C PHE A 103 -9.07 -3.07 -2.36
N MET A 104 -8.63 -4.26 -1.99
CA MET A 104 -8.78 -5.45 -2.83
C MET A 104 -10.26 -5.83 -2.99
N THR A 105 -11.07 -5.67 -1.95
CA THR A 105 -12.51 -5.91 -1.98
C THR A 105 -13.20 -4.98 -2.96
N LEU A 106 -12.95 -3.66 -2.85
CA LEU A 106 -13.50 -2.66 -3.77
C LEU A 106 -13.04 -2.92 -5.21
N THR A 107 -11.76 -3.28 -5.40
CA THR A 107 -11.22 -3.62 -6.72
C THR A 107 -11.93 -4.84 -7.31
N ALA A 108 -12.14 -5.90 -6.52
CA ALA A 108 -12.81 -7.11 -6.98
C ALA A 108 -14.29 -6.84 -7.30
N GLU A 109 -14.97 -6.03 -6.50
CA GLU A 109 -16.36 -5.61 -6.74
C GLU A 109 -16.47 -4.79 -8.02
N TYR A 110 -15.63 -3.77 -8.19
CA TYR A 110 -15.59 -2.96 -9.41
C TYR A 110 -15.28 -3.81 -10.65
N ALA A 111 -14.32 -4.73 -10.54
CA ALA A 111 -13.93 -5.60 -11.64
C ALA A 111 -15.01 -6.62 -12.02
N LYS A 112 -15.98 -6.95 -11.15
CA LYS A 112 -17.09 -7.86 -11.49
C LYS A 112 -17.98 -7.31 -12.61
N GLU A 113 -18.10 -6.00 -12.75
CA GLU A 113 -18.81 -5.38 -13.88
C GLU A 113 -18.19 -5.79 -15.22
N ILE A 114 -16.87 -5.98 -15.25
CA ILE A 114 -16.10 -6.34 -16.44
C ILE A 114 -15.93 -7.86 -16.56
N HIS A 115 -15.73 -8.54 -15.43
CA HIS A 115 -15.43 -9.96 -15.32
C HIS A 115 -16.32 -10.63 -14.27
N PRO A 116 -17.54 -11.09 -14.65
CA PRO A 116 -18.51 -11.64 -13.70
C PRO A 116 -18.04 -12.89 -12.94
N GLY A 117 -17.01 -13.57 -13.44
CA GLY A 117 -16.43 -14.77 -12.81
C GLY A 117 -15.45 -14.50 -11.67
N ILE A 118 -15.22 -13.24 -11.29
CA ILE A 118 -14.32 -12.91 -10.17
C ILE A 118 -14.91 -13.39 -8.84
N ASP A 119 -14.16 -14.25 -8.16
CA ASP A 119 -14.43 -14.68 -6.80
C ASP A 119 -13.60 -13.85 -5.81
N ALA A 120 -14.26 -12.93 -5.12
CA ALA A 120 -13.62 -12.04 -4.15
C ALA A 120 -12.97 -12.82 -2.99
N VAL A 121 -13.52 -13.97 -2.58
CA VAL A 121 -12.97 -14.77 -1.48
C VAL A 121 -11.60 -15.32 -1.87
N ASN A 122 -11.50 -15.94 -3.04
CA ASN A 122 -10.24 -16.47 -3.55
C ASN A 122 -9.19 -15.38 -3.75
N VAL A 123 -9.60 -14.19 -4.20
CA VAL A 123 -8.69 -13.07 -4.42
C VAL A 123 -8.12 -12.55 -3.08
N LEU A 124 -8.96 -12.41 -2.06
CA LEU A 124 -8.53 -12.00 -0.72
C LEU A 124 -7.63 -13.04 -0.06
N GLU A 125 -7.93 -14.33 -0.21
CA GLU A 125 -7.07 -15.41 0.29
C GLU A 125 -5.67 -15.36 -0.36
N ARG A 126 -5.60 -15.14 -1.68
CA ARG A 126 -4.33 -14.99 -2.39
C ARG A 126 -3.53 -13.78 -1.93
N LEU A 127 -4.21 -12.67 -1.61
CA LEU A 127 -3.57 -11.50 -1.03
C LEU A 127 -2.99 -11.80 0.36
N SER A 128 -3.77 -12.42 1.25
CA SER A 128 -3.31 -12.83 2.58
C SER A 128 -2.06 -13.71 2.47
N ASN A 129 -2.12 -14.75 1.63
CA ASN A 129 -1.00 -15.64 1.36
C ASN A 129 0.24 -14.89 0.85
N SER A 130 0.07 -13.87 0.01
CA SER A 130 1.17 -13.03 -0.48
C SER A 130 1.83 -12.21 0.64
N ILE A 131 1.03 -11.62 1.53
CA ILE A 131 1.52 -10.86 2.68
C ILE A 131 2.26 -11.78 3.66
N ASP A 132 1.69 -12.96 3.96
CA ASP A 132 2.29 -13.94 4.86
C ASP A 132 3.63 -14.46 4.33
N ASN A 133 3.67 -14.88 3.07
CA ASN A 133 4.88 -15.34 2.40
C ASN A 133 5.98 -14.26 2.40
N LEU A 134 5.62 -13.00 2.12
CA LEU A 134 6.58 -11.91 2.13
C LEU A 134 7.07 -11.59 3.55
N THR A 135 6.18 -11.65 4.53
CA THR A 135 6.53 -11.45 5.94
C THR A 135 7.54 -12.50 6.41
N GLU A 136 7.29 -13.78 6.11
CA GLU A 136 8.20 -14.89 6.40
C GLU A 136 9.56 -14.69 5.72
N TYR A 137 9.56 -14.35 4.43
CA TYR A 137 10.79 -14.08 3.68
C TYR A 137 11.62 -12.94 4.29
N LEU A 138 10.98 -11.82 4.63
CA LEU A 138 11.65 -10.67 5.24
C LEU A 138 12.19 -11.00 6.63
N TYR A 139 11.45 -11.79 7.41
CA TYR A 139 11.90 -12.28 8.71
C TYR A 139 13.17 -13.13 8.59
N HIS A 140 13.19 -14.10 7.67
CA HIS A 140 14.37 -14.92 7.41
C HIS A 140 15.56 -14.08 6.93
N SER A 141 15.33 -13.19 5.96
CA SER A 141 16.36 -12.33 5.39
C SER A 141 17.00 -11.41 6.43
N SER A 142 16.19 -10.83 7.32
CA SER A 142 16.68 -9.98 8.42
C SER A 142 17.52 -10.77 9.44
N THR A 143 17.10 -12.00 9.74
CA THR A 143 17.80 -12.90 10.68
C THR A 143 19.15 -13.34 10.13
N VAL A 144 19.20 -13.74 8.86
CA VAL A 144 20.44 -14.13 8.17
C VAL A 144 21.43 -12.95 8.15
N LYS A 145 20.97 -11.74 7.80
CA LYS A 145 21.79 -10.53 7.81
C LYS A 145 22.37 -10.24 9.19
N LYS A 146 21.58 -10.41 10.26
CA LYS A 146 22.04 -10.25 11.66
C LYS A 146 23.10 -11.27 12.03
N ARG A 147 22.92 -12.56 11.67
CA ARG A 147 23.91 -13.62 11.94
C ARG A 147 25.24 -13.35 11.23
N LEU A 148 25.19 -12.97 9.95
CA LEU A 148 26.38 -12.60 9.17
C LEU A 148 27.14 -11.42 9.79
N MET A 149 26.41 -10.41 10.28
CA MET A 149 27.03 -9.25 10.93
C MET A 149 27.74 -9.64 12.23
N ILE A 150 27.11 -10.48 13.07
CA ILE A 150 27.72 -11.01 14.30
C ILE A 150 28.97 -11.83 13.98
N TRP A 151 28.90 -12.70 12.98
CA TRP A 151 30.05 -13.51 12.54
C TRP A 151 31.21 -12.65 12.06
N LYS A 152 30.96 -11.61 11.25
CA LYS A 152 31.98 -10.65 10.83
C LYS A 152 32.62 -9.93 12.03
N CYS A 153 31.83 -9.49 13.01
CA CYS A 153 32.37 -8.87 14.23
C CYS A 153 33.22 -9.83 15.07
N LEU A 154 32.81 -11.09 15.19
CA LEU A 154 33.58 -12.12 15.92
C LEU A 154 34.90 -12.45 15.22
N LEU A 155 34.90 -12.58 13.88
CA LEU A 155 36.09 -12.79 13.07
C LEU A 155 37.09 -11.62 13.19
N LEU A 156 36.59 -10.37 13.11
CA LEU A 156 37.43 -9.18 13.26
C LEU A 156 38.06 -9.09 14.66
N ARG A 157 37.31 -9.40 15.73
CA ARG A 157 37.85 -9.44 17.11
C ARG A 157 38.87 -10.55 17.33
N ARG A 158 38.72 -11.69 16.66
CA ARG A 158 39.67 -12.81 16.76
C ARG A 158 41.00 -12.46 16.10
N ASN A 159 40.98 -11.76 14.97
CA ASN A 159 42.19 -11.34 14.27
C ASN A 159 42.93 -10.19 14.98
N SER A 160 42.24 -9.32 15.71
CA SER A 160 42.88 -8.25 16.50
C SER A 160 43.50 -8.70 17.84
N LEU A 161 43.24 -9.94 18.27
CA LEU A 161 43.82 -10.53 19.49
C LEU A 161 45.04 -11.43 19.20
N LEU A 162 45.36 -11.66 17.93
CA LEU A 162 46.47 -12.48 17.45
C LEU A 162 47.62 -11.66 16.83
N SER A 163 47.53 -10.33 16.94
CA SER A 163 48.53 -9.33 16.50
C SER A 163 49.04 -8.55 17.70
#